data_AF-A0A6C2YN06-F1
#
_entry.id   AF-A0A6C2YN06-F1
#
_cell.length_a   1.000
_cell.length_b   1.000
_cell.length_c   1.000
_cell.angle_alpha   90.00
_cell.angle_beta   90.00
_cell.angle_gamma   90.00
#
_symmetry.space_group_name_H-M   'P 1'
#
loop_
_entity.id
_entity.type
_entity.pdbx_description
1 polymer ?
#
loop_
_entity_poly.entity_id
_entity_poly.type
_entity_poly.pdbx_seq_one_letter_code
_entity_poly.pdbx_strand_id
1 'polypeptide(L)'
;MSSEWMPIPLTLAKDVRLDELAFRLRVNRCWVLGVLIDLWTTAYHQAADGVFPVFRPETLDAIYGIHGLCRELASMGWLEIDGDSLRLPRFREQFGAEGKRRAMEARRKANNRTRSELPAPRNPRTNPAA
;
A
#
# COMPACT_ATOMS: atom_id res chain seq x y z
N MET A 1 -12.50 10.00 -16.63
CA MET A 1 -12.71 10.13 -15.17
C MET A 1 -11.34 10.36 -14.56
N SER A 2 -11.15 11.38 -13.70
CA SER A 2 -9.82 11.73 -13.19
C SER A 2 -9.14 10.47 -12.65
N SER A 3 -8.03 10.05 -13.24
CA SER A 3 -7.33 8.83 -12.84
C SER A 3 -6.72 9.08 -11.47
N GLU A 4 -7.50 8.81 -10.42
CA GLU A 4 -7.03 8.87 -9.05
C GLU A 4 -5.90 7.87 -8.87
N TRP A 5 -4.82 8.34 -8.27
CA TRP A 5 -3.61 7.57 -8.07
C TRP A 5 -3.42 7.31 -6.57
N MET A 6 -3.35 6.03 -6.21
CA MET A 6 -3.03 5.55 -4.87
C MET A 6 -1.63 4.90 -4.89
N PRO A 7 -0.69 5.31 -4.01
CA PRO A 7 0.59 4.66 -3.91
C PRO A 7 0.45 3.31 -3.21
N ILE A 8 0.83 2.22 -3.89
CA ILE A 8 1.00 0.89 -3.28
C ILE A 8 2.50 0.59 -3.17
N PRO A 9 3.03 0.30 -1.97
CA PRO A 9 4.44 -0.02 -1.81
C PRO A 9 4.73 -1.40 -2.39
N LEU A 10 5.76 -1.51 -3.24
CA LEU A 10 6.20 -2.80 -3.82
C LEU A 10 6.70 -3.79 -2.76
N THR A 11 7.06 -3.30 -1.57
CA THR A 11 7.45 -4.13 -0.43
C THR A 11 6.27 -4.91 0.14
N LEU A 12 5.02 -4.50 -0.14
CA LEU A 12 3.82 -5.18 0.33
C LEU A 12 3.84 -6.65 -0.09
N ALA A 13 4.11 -6.93 -1.36
CA ALA A 13 4.13 -8.30 -1.89
C ALA A 13 5.25 -9.18 -1.30
N LYS A 14 6.21 -8.58 -0.59
CA LYS A 14 7.33 -9.26 0.08
C LYS A 14 7.21 -9.22 1.61
N ASP A 15 6.13 -8.66 2.15
CA ASP A 15 5.94 -8.57 3.59
C ASP A 15 5.63 -9.96 4.16
N VAL A 16 6.45 -10.42 5.10
CA VAL A 16 6.29 -11.69 5.81
C VAL A 16 4.95 -11.76 6.56
N ARG A 17 4.34 -10.62 6.89
CA ARG A 17 3.01 -10.55 7.49
C ARG A 17 1.93 -11.11 6.56
N LEU A 18 2.11 -11.03 5.24
CA LEU A 18 1.18 -11.66 4.29
C LEU A 18 1.23 -13.17 4.36
N ASP A 19 2.43 -13.75 4.49
CA ASP A 19 2.59 -15.20 4.59
C ASP A 19 1.98 -15.72 5.91
N GLU A 20 2.21 -15.00 7.02
CA GLU A 20 1.58 -15.31 8.32
C GLU A 20 0.05 -15.21 8.25
N LEU A 21 -0.49 -14.16 7.61
CA LEU A 21 -1.92 -13.97 7.49
C LEU A 21 -2.56 -15.05 6.61
N ALA A 22 -1.92 -15.38 5.48
CA ALA A 22 -2.33 -16.45 4.60
C ALA A 22 -2.36 -17.81 5.32
N PHE A 23 -1.35 -18.08 6.16
CA PHE A 23 -1.29 -19.29 6.98
C PHE A 23 -2.44 -19.37 7.99
N ARG A 24 -2.70 -18.29 8.73
CA ARG A 24 -3.76 -18.25 9.75
C ARG A 24 -5.16 -18.37 9.15
N LEU A 25 -5.41 -17.66 8.05
CA LEU A 25 -6.69 -17.64 7.36
C LEU A 25 -6.89 -18.84 6.42
N ARG A 26 -5.88 -19.70 6.25
CA ARG A 26 -5.90 -20.87 5.34
C ARG A 26 -6.23 -20.49 3.88
N VAL A 27 -5.78 -19.33 3.43
CA VAL A 27 -6.00 -18.82 2.07
C VAL A 27 -4.68 -18.66 1.32
N ASN A 28 -4.77 -18.46 0.01
CA ASN A 28 -3.60 -18.16 -0.80
C ASN A 28 -3.07 -16.74 -0.50
N ARG A 29 -1.74 -16.57 -0.47
CA ARG A 29 -1.11 -15.25 -0.28
C ARG A 29 -1.58 -14.18 -1.27
N CYS A 30 -1.76 -14.55 -2.53
CA CYS A 30 -2.25 -13.63 -3.56
C CYS A 30 -3.69 -13.18 -3.28
N TRP A 31 -4.49 -14.02 -2.63
CA TRP A 31 -5.84 -13.67 -2.21
C TRP A 31 -5.81 -12.57 -1.14
N VAL A 32 -4.98 -12.76 -0.10
CA VAL A 32 -4.77 -11.76 0.95
C VAL A 32 -4.29 -10.42 0.37
N LEU A 33 -3.33 -10.48 -0.56
CA LEU A 33 -2.81 -9.29 -1.23
C LEU A 33 -3.92 -8.54 -1.99
N GLY A 34 -4.77 -9.26 -2.73
CA GLY A 34 -5.89 -8.67 -3.45
C GLY A 34 -6.91 -8.02 -2.51
N VAL A 35 -7.26 -8.71 -1.43
CA VAL A 35 -8.17 -8.20 -0.39
C VAL A 35 -7.64 -6.89 0.23
N LEU A 36 -6.36 -6.80 0.53
CA LEU A 36 -5.77 -5.58 1.09
C LEU A 36 -5.80 -4.40 0.11
N ILE A 37 -5.46 -4.66 -1.17
CA ILE A 37 -5.49 -3.63 -2.21
C ILE A 37 -6.92 -3.13 -2.40
N ASP A 38 -7.90 -4.03 -2.45
CA ASP A 38 -9.30 -3.69 -2.58
C ASP A 38 -9.81 -2.91 -1.36
N LEU A 39 -9.51 -3.39 -0.14
CA LEU A 39 -9.88 -2.73 1.10
C LEU A 39 -9.33 -1.30 1.19
N TRP A 40 -8.06 -1.10 0.86
CA TRP A 40 -7.45 0.22 0.86
C TRP A 40 -7.99 1.12 -0.25
N THR A 41 -8.36 0.55 -1.40
CA THR A 41 -9.00 1.31 -2.48
C THR A 41 -10.39 1.79 -2.06
N THR A 42 -11.19 0.90 -1.47
CA THR A 42 -12.50 1.23 -0.91
C THR A 42 -12.37 2.28 0.20
N ALA A 43 -11.40 2.12 1.10
CA ALA A 43 -11.09 3.13 2.12
C ALA A 43 -10.74 4.48 1.50
N TYR A 44 -9.89 4.46 0.48
CA TYR A 44 -9.41 5.66 -0.19
C TYR A 44 -10.57 6.45 -0.82
N HIS A 45 -11.60 5.78 -1.36
CA HIS A 45 -12.76 6.45 -1.94
C HIS A 45 -13.86 6.80 -0.94
N GLN A 46 -14.08 5.98 0.09
CA GLN A 46 -15.26 6.09 0.98
C GLN A 46 -14.94 6.68 2.35
N ALA A 47 -13.70 6.59 2.82
CA ALA A 47 -13.35 7.01 4.19
C ALA A 47 -13.02 8.51 4.25
N ALA A 48 -13.93 9.30 4.80
CA ALA A 48 -13.58 10.62 5.33
C ALA A 48 -12.71 10.41 6.59
N ASP A 49 -11.41 10.68 6.48
CA ASP A 49 -10.39 10.49 7.53
C ASP A 49 -10.05 9.03 7.94
N GLY A 50 -10.32 8.04 7.07
CA GLY A 50 -9.85 6.66 7.30
C GLY A 50 -10.70 5.84 8.27
N VAL A 51 -11.90 6.33 8.58
CA VAL A 51 -12.93 5.62 9.34
C VAL A 51 -13.97 5.09 8.37
N PHE A 52 -14.28 3.81 8.49
CA PHE A 52 -15.42 3.19 7.85
C PHE A 52 -16.62 3.26 8.82
N PRO A 53 -17.56 4.18 8.62
CA PRO A 53 -18.76 4.22 9.46
C PRO A 53 -19.59 2.96 9.21
N VAL A 54 -19.96 2.27 10.29
CA VAL A 54 -20.83 1.07 10.30
C VAL A 54 -20.22 -0.14 9.58
N PHE A 55 -18.99 -0.49 9.94
CA PHE A 55 -18.37 -1.74 9.50
C PHE A 55 -18.18 -2.65 10.70
N ARG A 56 -19.07 -3.64 10.83
CA ARG A 56 -18.87 -4.73 11.78
C ARG A 56 -17.80 -5.69 11.24
N PRO A 57 -16.96 -6.29 12.11
CA PRO A 57 -15.94 -7.25 11.69
C PRO A 57 -16.50 -8.37 10.80
N GLU A 58 -17.70 -8.85 11.10
CA GLU A 58 -18.37 -9.93 10.36
C GLU A 58 -18.78 -9.49 8.94
N THR A 59 -19.03 -8.20 8.72
CA THR A 59 -19.36 -7.66 7.40
C THR A 59 -18.13 -7.68 6.49
N LEU A 60 -16.95 -7.33 7.02
CA LEU A 60 -15.70 -7.38 6.26
C LEU A 60 -15.37 -8.82 5.85
N ASP A 61 -15.50 -9.74 6.80
CA ASP A 61 -15.29 -11.17 6.56
C ASP A 61 -16.25 -11.72 5.50
N ALA A 62 -17.51 -11.27 5.51
CA ALA A 62 -18.52 -11.67 4.53
C ALA A 62 -18.27 -11.10 3.13
N ILE A 63 -17.77 -9.86 3.01
CA ILE A 63 -17.45 -9.22 1.72
C ILE A 63 -16.37 -10.01 0.99
N TYR A 64 -15.33 -10.43 1.70
CA TYR A 64 -14.20 -11.16 1.11
C TYR A 64 -14.34 -12.68 1.18
N GLY A 65 -15.37 -13.19 1.87
CA GLY A 65 -15.60 -14.61 2.07
C GLY A 65 -14.55 -15.30 2.94
N ILE A 66 -13.89 -14.56 3.84
CA ILE A 66 -12.82 -15.07 4.70
C ILE A 66 -13.20 -14.84 6.16
N HIS A 67 -13.46 -15.94 6.87
CA HIS A 67 -13.77 -15.88 8.29
C HIS A 67 -12.53 -15.51 9.12
N GLY A 68 -12.68 -14.55 10.04
CA GLY A 68 -11.63 -14.09 10.93
C GLY A 68 -10.66 -13.07 10.32
N LEU A 69 -10.87 -12.66 9.06
CA LEU A 69 -10.00 -11.71 8.36
C LEU A 69 -9.87 -10.41 9.14
N CYS A 70 -10.98 -9.79 9.52
CA CYS A 70 -10.98 -8.50 10.22
C CYS A 70 -10.18 -8.57 11.53
N ARG A 71 -10.36 -9.64 12.30
CA ARG A 71 -9.65 -9.84 13.58
C ARG A 71 -8.15 -10.02 13.38
N GLU A 72 -7.74 -10.78 12.38
CA GLU A 72 -6.31 -10.97 12.09
C GLU A 72 -5.65 -9.70 11.54
N LEU A 73 -6.36 -8.96 10.68
CA LEU A 73 -5.92 -7.63 10.22
C LEU A 73 -5.74 -6.66 11.40
N ALA A 74 -6.65 -6.70 12.37
CA ALA A 74 -6.53 -5.92 13.60
C ALA A 74 -5.34 -6.36 14.46
N SER A 75 -5.13 -7.68 14.61
CA SER A 75 -3.98 -8.21 15.35
C SER A 75 -2.63 -7.80 14.76
N MET A 76 -2.55 -7.59 13.44
CA MET A 76 -1.32 -7.16 12.76
C MET A 76 -1.14 -5.63 12.73
N GLY A 77 -2.10 -4.89 13.29
CA GLY A 77 -2.12 -3.42 13.30
C GLY A 77 -2.36 -2.82 11.91
N TRP A 78 -2.99 -3.58 11.00
CA TRP A 78 -3.43 -3.06 9.70
C TRP A 78 -4.82 -2.44 9.76
N LEU A 79 -5.62 -2.82 10.77
CA LEU A 79 -6.89 -2.22 11.11
C LEU A 79 -6.97 -2.00 12.63
N GLU A 80 -7.82 -1.08 13.05
CA GLU A 80 -8.24 -0.91 14.43
C GLU A 80 -9.76 -1.06 14.47
N ILE A 81 -10.25 -1.88 15.41
CA ILE A 81 -11.68 -2.09 15.63
C ILE A 81 -12.09 -1.14 16.76
N ASP A 82 -12.94 -0.17 16.45
CA ASP A 82 -13.48 0.81 17.39
C ASP A 82 -15.00 0.62 17.51
N GLY A 83 -15.40 -0.35 18.34
CA GLY A 83 -16.80 -0.75 18.48
C GLY A 83 -17.39 -1.23 17.15
N ASP A 84 -18.33 -0.46 16.61
CA ASP A 84 -19.01 -0.71 15.32
C ASP A 84 -18.33 -0.04 14.11
N SER A 85 -17.13 0.54 14.31
CA SER A 85 -16.36 1.18 13.25
C SER A 85 -15.02 0.50 13.04
N LEU A 86 -14.58 0.45 11.78
CA LEU A 86 -13.21 0.05 11.43
C LEU A 86 -12.41 1.29 11.08
N ARG A 87 -11.21 1.37 11.62
CA ARG A 87 -10.28 2.46 11.34
C ARG A 87 -8.99 1.92 10.73
N LEU A 88 -8.52 2.59 9.69
CA LEU A 88 -7.18 2.36 9.15
C LEU A 88 -6.17 3.22 9.92
N PRO A 89 -5.25 2.63 10.69
CA PRO A 89 -4.23 3.39 11.39
C PRO A 89 -3.36 4.15 10.38
N ARG A 90 -3.00 5.41 10.73
CA ARG A 90 -2.16 6.28 9.89
C ARG A 90 -2.67 6.52 8.46
N PHE A 91 -3.98 6.36 8.22
CA PHE A 91 -4.56 6.55 6.90
C PHE A 91 -4.25 7.93 6.29
N ARG A 92 -4.41 9.01 7.07
CA ARG A 92 -4.08 10.38 6.62
C ARG A 92 -2.59 10.53 6.27
N GLU A 93 -1.71 9.89 7.02
CA GLU A 93 -0.27 9.97 6.77
C GLU A 93 0.12 9.23 5.49
N GLN A 94 -0.44 8.05 5.25
CA GLN A 94 -0.06 7.18 4.13
C GLN A 94 -0.82 7.50 2.84
N PHE A 95 -2.12 7.75 2.93
CA PHE A 95 -3.03 7.89 1.79
C PHE A 95 -3.54 9.33 1.59
N GLY A 96 -3.31 10.23 2.56
CA GLY A 96 -3.62 11.65 2.45
C GLY A 96 -2.67 12.41 1.51
N ALA A 97 -2.95 13.71 1.33
CA ALA A 97 -2.17 14.59 0.44
C ALA A 97 -0.66 14.58 0.75
N GLU A 98 -0.31 14.51 2.04
CA GLU A 98 1.08 14.44 2.49
C GLU A 98 1.74 13.10 2.16
N GLY A 99 1.01 11.98 2.26
CA GLY A 99 1.49 10.66 1.88
C GLY A 99 1.79 10.57 0.38
N LYS A 100 0.88 11.10 -0.45
CA LYS A 100 1.09 11.22 -1.90
C LYS A 100 2.29 12.09 -2.24
N ARG A 101 2.44 13.24 -1.59
CA ARG A 101 3.60 14.12 -1.79
C ARG A 101 4.91 13.41 -1.44
N ARG A 102 4.97 12.73 -0.29
CA ARG A 102 6.15 11.94 0.13
C ARG A 102 6.45 10.81 -0.84
N ALA A 103 5.44 10.09 -1.33
CA ALA A 103 5.61 9.04 -2.33
C ALA A 103 6.17 9.58 -3.66
N MET A 104 5.68 10.73 -4.13
CA MET A 104 6.21 11.39 -5.32
C MET A 104 7.63 11.93 -5.12
N GLU A 105 7.93 12.51 -3.96
CA GLU A 105 9.28 12.97 -3.62
C GLU A 105 10.28 11.81 -3.53
N ALA A 106 9.88 10.69 -2.93
CA ALA A 106 10.69 9.48 -2.90
C ALA A 106 10.96 8.96 -4.32
N ARG A 107 9.94 8.93 -5.20
CA ARG A 107 10.09 8.58 -6.61
C ARG A 107 11.04 9.53 -7.34
N ARG A 108 10.93 10.84 -7.12
CA ARG A 108 11.81 11.85 -7.73
C ARG A 108 13.26 11.68 -7.26
N LYS A 109 13.47 11.43 -5.96
CA LYS A 109 14.79 11.21 -5.37
C LYS A 109 15.44 9.92 -5.88
N ALA A 110 14.65 8.84 -6.05
CA ALA A 110 15.12 7.61 -6.66
C ALA A 110 15.57 7.85 -8.11
N ASN A 111 14.76 8.54 -8.92
CA ASN A 111 15.08 8.84 -10.31
C ASN A 111 16.34 9.72 -10.46
N ASN A 112 16.53 10.67 -9.53
CA ASN A 112 17.73 11.52 -9.50
C ASN A 112 19.01 10.73 -9.16
N ARG A 113 18.94 9.70 -8.30
CA ARG A 113 20.09 8.82 -8.00
C ARG A 113 20.49 8.01 -9.23
N THR A 114 19.52 7.37 -9.88
CA THR A 114 19.75 6.62 -11.13
C THR A 114 20.37 7.50 -12.22
N ARG A 115 19.96 8.78 -12.33
CA ARG A 115 20.53 9.71 -13.29
C ARG A 115 21.96 10.16 -12.94
N SER A 116 22.32 10.18 -11.66
CA SER A 116 23.67 10.53 -11.19
C SER A 116 24.66 9.37 -11.31
N GLU A 117 24.17 8.13 -11.37
CA GLU A 117 24.98 6.92 -11.52
C GLU A 117 25.29 6.58 -12.99
N LEU A 118 24.62 7.25 -13.95
CA LEU A 118 24.95 7.13 -15.36
C LEU A 118 26.28 7.86 -15.63
N PRO A 119 27.31 7.19 -16.16
CA PRO A 119 28.55 7.86 -16.54
C PRO A 119 28.24 8.93 -17.59
N ALA A 120 28.86 10.10 -17.44
CA ALA A 120 28.71 11.20 -18.40
C ALA A 120 28.95 10.69 -19.83
N PRO A 121 28.15 11.12 -20.83
CA PRO A 121 28.31 10.65 -22.19
C PRO A 121 29.75 10.88 -22.64
N ARG A 122 30.45 9.79 -22.97
CA ARG A 122 31.85 9.80 -23.43
C ARG A 122 31.89 10.60 -24.73
N ASN A 123 32.42 11.83 -24.68
CA ASN A 123 32.54 12.68 -25.85
C ASN A 123 33.54 12.05 -26.83
N PRO A 124 33.12 11.63 -28.04
CA PRO A 124 33.99 10.90 -28.97
C PRO A 124 35.04 11.80 -29.68
N ARG A 125 35.14 13.10 -29.34
CA ARG A 125 35.99 14.06 -30.06
C ARG A 125 37.41 14.24 -29.51
N THR A 126 37.87 13.40 -28.58
CA THR A 126 39.25 13.45 -28.08
C THR A 126 40.00 12.17 -28.45
N ASN A 127 40.59 12.15 -29.65
CA ASN A 127 41.69 11.25 -29.93
C ASN A 127 42.90 12.10 -30.36
N PRO A 128 44.00 12.13 -29.58
CA PRO A 128 45.23 12.75 -30.06
C PRO A 128 45.82 11.83 -31.13
N ALA A 129 46.00 12.37 -32.33
CA ALA A 129 46.73 11.70 -33.41
C ALA A 129 48.20 11.58 -32.98
N ALA A 130 48.71 10.35 -33.00
CA ALA A 130 50.13 10.01 -32.92
C ALA A 130 50.53 9.31 -34.21
#